data_AF-X7YI38-F1
#
_entry.id   AF-X7YI38-F1
#
_cell.length_a   1.000
_cell.length_b   1.000
_cell.length_c   1.000
_cell.angle_alpha   90.00
_cell.angle_beta   90.00
_cell.angle_gamma   90.00
#
_symmetry.space_group_name_H-M   'P 1'
#
loop_
_entity.id
_entity.type
_entity.pdbx_description
1 polymer ?
#
loop_
_entity_poly.entity_id
_entity_poly.type
_entity_poly.pdbx_seq_one_letter_code
_entity_poly.pdbx_strand_id
1 'polypeptide(L)'
;MVSEVADIQDKGEGKNAIIVLRGRGTDPDSGTLVAETLTTLVIRGAGGFGGKPGQRPAAPEFPDREPDARIPLPTREDLPLIYRLSGDRNPLHSDPWFAREMAGFPKPIMHGLCTYGVAAARWLPSWARATPPRSPRSPRGSPHRCFPVRR
;
A
#
# COMPACT_ATOMS: atom_id res chain seq x y z
N MET A 1 -3.51 -8.65 17.42
CA MET A 1 -3.83 -8.63 15.97
C MET A 1 -3.70 -10.05 15.44
N VAL A 2 -4.69 -10.52 14.68
CA VAL A 2 -4.68 -11.85 14.05
C VAL A 2 -4.68 -11.66 12.54
N SER A 3 -3.89 -12.46 11.83
CA SER A 3 -3.77 -12.42 10.37
C SER A 3 -4.17 -13.75 9.76
N GLU A 4 -4.87 -13.71 8.63
CA GLU A 4 -5.29 -14.88 7.85
C GLU A 4 -4.94 -14.70 6.36
N VAL A 5 -4.73 -15.81 5.66
CA VAL A 5 -4.66 -15.83 4.20
C VAL A 5 -6.10 -15.83 3.69
N ALA A 6 -6.56 -14.67 3.22
CA ALA A 6 -7.93 -14.47 2.77
C ALA A 6 -8.17 -14.99 1.35
N ASP A 7 -7.14 -15.01 0.49
CA ASP A 7 -7.23 -15.55 -0.87
C ASP A 7 -5.84 -15.88 -1.43
N ILE A 8 -5.78 -16.88 -2.32
CA ILE A 8 -4.59 -17.21 -3.12
C ILE A 8 -5.05 -17.45 -4.55
N GLN A 9 -4.55 -16.64 -5.49
CA GLN A 9 -4.94 -16.68 -6.89
C GLN A 9 -3.78 -17.08 -7.79
N ASP A 10 -4.02 -18.03 -8.67
CA ASP A 10 -3.07 -18.51 -9.68
C ASP A 10 -3.41 -17.93 -11.06
N LYS A 11 -2.60 -17.02 -11.59
CA LYS A 11 -2.86 -16.46 -12.93
C LYS A 11 -2.43 -17.38 -14.07
N GLY A 12 -1.86 -18.55 -13.77
CA GLY A 12 -1.34 -19.53 -14.72
C GLY A 12 0.18 -19.54 -14.81
N GLU A 13 0.71 -20.55 -15.48
CA GLU A 13 2.16 -20.73 -15.67
C GLU A 13 2.81 -19.52 -16.35
N GLY A 14 3.99 -19.12 -15.87
CA GLY A 14 4.71 -17.93 -16.32
C GLY A 14 4.05 -16.60 -15.95
N LYS A 15 2.90 -16.60 -15.26
CA LYS A 15 2.19 -15.41 -14.77
C LYS A 15 2.34 -15.27 -13.26
N ASN A 16 1.61 -14.34 -12.65
CA ASN A 16 1.76 -14.01 -11.23
C ASN A 16 0.93 -14.94 -10.33
N ALA A 17 1.42 -15.16 -9.11
CA ALA A 17 0.55 -15.52 -7.99
C ALA A 17 0.08 -14.25 -7.27
N ILE A 18 -1.14 -14.25 -6.77
CA ILE A 18 -1.66 -13.18 -5.91
C ILE A 18 -2.01 -13.79 -4.56
N ILE A 19 -1.49 -13.21 -3.49
CA ILE A 19 -1.84 -13.60 -2.11
C ILE A 19 -2.53 -12.42 -1.46
N VAL A 20 -3.72 -12.65 -0.91
CA VAL A 20 -4.45 -11.64 -0.14
C VAL A 20 -4.38 -12.01 1.33
N LEU A 21 -3.83 -11.13 2.14
CA LEU A 21 -3.77 -11.27 3.59
C LEU A 21 -4.79 -10.33 4.21
N ARG A 22 -5.52 -10.82 5.22
CA ARG A 22 -6.40 -10.00 6.05
C ARG A 22 -5.89 -9.96 7.47
N GLY A 23 -5.73 -8.77 8.02
CA GLY A 23 -5.39 -8.56 9.42
C GLY A 23 -6.56 -7.96 10.19
N ARG A 24 -6.85 -8.46 11.39
CA ARG A 24 -7.84 -7.89 12.32
C ARG A 24 -7.19 -7.51 13.63
N GLY A 25 -7.31 -6.24 14.00
CA GLY A 25 -6.92 -5.70 15.30
C GLY A 25 -8.16 -5.49 16.16
N THR A 26 -8.23 -6.21 17.27
CA THR A 26 -9.28 -6.06 18.28
C THR A 26 -8.71 -5.43 19.55
N ASP A 27 -9.54 -4.68 20.26
CA ASP A 27 -9.27 -4.26 21.62
C ASP A 27 -9.20 -5.49 22.53
N PRO A 28 -8.15 -5.65 23.37
CA PRO A 28 -7.97 -6.86 24.16
C PRO A 28 -8.99 -7.00 25.29
N ASP A 29 -9.51 -5.90 25.83
CA ASP A 29 -10.41 -5.92 26.98
C ASP A 29 -11.85 -6.22 26.56
N SER A 30 -12.32 -5.58 25.49
CA SER A 30 -13.70 -5.70 25.00
C SER A 30 -13.88 -6.69 23.85
N GLY A 31 -12.80 -7.10 23.18
CA GLY A 31 -12.86 -7.87 21.94
C GLY A 31 -13.36 -7.07 20.72
N THR A 32 -13.63 -5.78 20.88
CA THR A 32 -14.18 -4.92 19.81
C THR A 32 -13.20 -4.81 18.65
N LEU A 33 -13.68 -4.97 17.42
CA LEU A 33 -12.86 -4.75 16.22
C LEU A 33 -12.51 -3.26 16.09
N VAL A 34 -11.21 -2.94 16.12
CA VAL A 34 -10.69 -1.57 16.00
C VAL A 34 -10.24 -1.28 14.58
N ALA A 35 -9.58 -2.25 13.93
CA ALA A 35 -9.05 -2.07 12.58
C ALA A 35 -9.07 -3.39 11.80
N GLU A 36 -9.32 -3.28 10.49
CA GLU A 36 -9.13 -4.37 9.53
C GLU A 36 -8.18 -3.87 8.42
N THR A 37 -7.19 -4.69 8.07
CA THR A 37 -6.28 -4.43 6.95
C THR A 37 -6.45 -5.51 5.88
N LEU A 38 -6.29 -5.12 4.62
CA LEU A 38 -6.22 -6.04 3.49
C LEU A 38 -4.96 -5.74 2.69
N THR A 39 -4.05 -6.70 2.63
CA THR A 39 -2.78 -6.59 1.90
C THR A 39 -2.82 -7.54 0.71
N THR A 40 -2.66 -7.01 -0.50
CA THR A 40 -2.56 -7.81 -1.73
C THR A 40 -1.11 -7.86 -2.17
N LEU A 41 -0.51 -9.04 -2.13
CA LEU A 41 0.84 -9.32 -2.59
C LEU A 41 0.77 -9.90 -4.00
N VAL A 42 1.57 -9.37 -4.91
CA VAL A 42 1.74 -9.92 -6.25
C VAL A 42 3.12 -10.53 -6.34
N ILE A 43 3.18 -11.85 -6.43
CA ILE A 43 4.43 -12.60 -6.57
C ILE A 43 4.64 -12.87 -8.05
N ARG A 44 5.60 -12.14 -8.63
CA ARG A 44 5.84 -12.16 -10.07
C ARG A 44 6.35 -13.52 -10.51
N GLY A 45 5.78 -14.04 -11.61
CA GLY A 45 6.20 -15.31 -12.21
C GLY A 45 5.88 -16.58 -11.40
N ALA A 46 5.25 -16.44 -10.23
CA ALA A 46 4.98 -17.57 -9.34
C ALA A 46 3.61 -18.24 -9.55
N GLY A 47 2.95 -17.99 -10.69
CA GLY A 47 1.75 -18.74 -11.10
C GLY A 47 2.08 -20.13 -11.67
N GLY A 48 1.06 -20.92 -11.98
CA GLY A 48 1.18 -22.30 -12.46
C GLY A 48 1.26 -23.34 -11.33
N PHE A 49 0.86 -22.99 -10.11
CA PHE A 49 0.85 -23.88 -8.95
C PHE A 49 -0.45 -24.70 -8.82
N GLY A 50 -1.35 -24.61 -9.80
CA GLY A 50 -2.61 -25.36 -9.83
C GLY A 50 -3.73 -24.73 -9.01
N GLY A 51 -3.59 -23.45 -8.66
CA GLY A 51 -4.61 -22.72 -7.90
C GLY A 51 -5.76 -22.23 -8.78
N LYS A 52 -6.78 -21.65 -8.14
CA LYS A 52 -7.87 -20.98 -8.86
C LYS A 52 -7.40 -19.60 -9.35
N PRO A 53 -7.85 -19.13 -10.52
CA PRO A 53 -7.46 -17.81 -11.03
C PRO A 53 -8.00 -16.64 -10.21
N GLY A 54 -9.03 -16.84 -9.38
CA GLY A 54 -9.66 -15.79 -8.60
C GLY A 54 -10.34 -14.72 -9.46
N GLN A 55 -10.99 -13.75 -8.80
CA GLN A 55 -11.60 -12.60 -9.47
C GLN A 55 -10.87 -11.33 -9.08
N ARG A 56 -10.63 -10.46 -10.07
CA ARG A 56 -10.12 -9.11 -9.81
C ARG A 56 -11.31 -8.23 -9.43
N PRO A 57 -11.24 -7.47 -8.32
CA PRO A 57 -12.25 -6.46 -8.03
C PRO A 57 -12.37 -5.47 -9.20
N ALA A 58 -13.57 -4.98 -9.45
CA ALA A 58 -13.77 -3.90 -10.41
C ALA A 58 -12.87 -2.71 -10.04
N ALA A 59 -12.17 -2.18 -11.03
CA ALA A 59 -11.40 -0.96 -10.83
C ALA A 59 -12.36 0.22 -10.59
N PRO A 60 -12.00 1.19 -9.74
CA PRO A 60 -12.75 2.44 -9.66
C PRO A 60 -12.80 3.13 -11.03
N GLU A 61 -13.96 3.67 -11.38
CA GLU A 61 -14.10 4.53 -12.55
C GLU A 61 -13.56 5.93 -12.24
N PHE A 62 -12.80 6.49 -13.17
CA PHE A 62 -12.31 7.87 -13.10
C PHE A 62 -13.05 8.70 -14.14
N PRO A 63 -13.67 9.84 -13.76
CA PRO A 63 -14.33 10.73 -14.70
C PRO A 63 -13.38 11.24 -15.78
N ASP A 64 -13.85 11.31 -17.03
CA ASP A 64 -13.13 11.92 -18.15
C ASP A 64 -13.26 13.46 -18.12
N ARG A 65 -12.66 14.06 -17.08
CA ARG A 65 -12.58 15.51 -16.86
C ARG A 65 -11.37 15.85 -15.99
N GLU A 66 -11.06 17.13 -15.87
CA GLU A 66 -10.04 17.60 -14.93
C GLU A 66 -10.39 17.19 -13.48
N PRO A 67 -9.37 16.84 -12.65
CA PRO A 67 -9.57 16.46 -11.27
C PRO A 67 -10.06 17.65 -10.44
N ASP A 68 -10.90 17.38 -9.44
CA ASP A 68 -11.46 18.40 -8.55
C ASP A 68 -10.38 19.15 -7.75
N ALA A 69 -9.24 18.50 -7.52
CA ALA A 69 -8.08 19.10 -6.85
C ALA A 69 -6.77 18.45 -7.29
N ARG A 70 -5.70 19.25 -7.37
CA ARG A 70 -4.32 18.81 -7.54
C ARG A 70 -3.51 19.33 -6.36
N ILE A 71 -2.96 18.45 -5.55
CA ILE A 71 -2.26 18.83 -4.32
C ILE A 71 -0.82 18.30 -4.36
N PRO A 72 0.19 19.17 -4.53
CA PRO A 72 1.57 18.75 -4.43
C PRO A 72 1.91 18.42 -2.98
N LEU A 73 2.54 17.26 -2.76
CA LEU A 73 2.98 16.78 -1.45
C LEU A 73 4.49 16.48 -1.51
N PRO A 74 5.35 17.50 -1.35
CA PRO A 74 6.79 17.29 -1.37
C PRO A 74 7.23 16.44 -0.18
N THR A 75 8.17 15.53 -0.43
CA THR A 75 8.78 14.68 0.60
C THR A 75 10.25 14.99 0.74
N ARG A 76 10.78 14.90 1.97
CA ARG A 76 12.22 15.01 2.21
C ARG A 76 12.96 13.76 1.71
N GLU A 77 14.22 13.92 1.31
CA GLU A 77 15.06 12.78 0.85
C GLU A 77 15.37 11.79 1.98
N ASP A 78 15.43 12.27 3.23
CA ASP A 78 15.68 11.47 4.45
C ASP A 78 14.42 10.82 5.05
N LEU A 79 13.22 11.10 4.51
CA LEU A 79 11.96 10.58 5.05
C LEU A 79 11.90 9.04 5.18
N PRO A 80 12.46 8.23 4.25
CA PRO A 80 12.53 6.77 4.43
C PRO A 80 13.30 6.35 5.69
N LEU A 81 14.33 7.12 6.08
CA LEU A 81 15.15 6.85 7.27
C LEU A 81 14.38 7.10 8.57
N ILE A 82 13.44 8.05 8.54
CA ILE A 82 12.55 8.32 9.67
C ILE A 82 11.42 7.27 9.69
N TYR A 83 10.76 7.04 8.55
CA TYR A 83 9.61 6.16 8.46
C TYR A 83 9.92 4.71 8.86
N ARG A 84 11.11 4.20 8.52
CA ARG A 84 11.55 2.85 8.94
C ARG A 84 11.57 2.64 10.45
N LEU A 85 11.64 3.71 11.25
CA LEU A 85 11.57 3.63 12.71
C LEU A 85 10.17 3.17 13.20
N SER A 86 9.14 3.28 12.36
CA SER A 86 7.79 2.74 12.62
C SER A 86 7.66 1.23 12.41
N GLY A 87 8.70 0.54 11.94
CA GLY A 87 8.77 -0.93 11.97
C GLY A 87 9.41 -1.59 10.74
N ASP A 88 9.21 -1.04 9.54
CA ASP A 88 9.77 -1.62 8.32
C ASP A 88 11.25 -1.26 8.14
N ARG A 89 12.12 -2.19 8.52
CA ARG A 89 13.59 -2.04 8.48
C ARG A 89 14.23 -2.55 7.20
N ASN A 90 13.46 -2.87 6.15
CA ASN A 90 14.00 -3.41 4.91
C ASN A 90 15.12 -2.50 4.33
N PRO A 91 16.33 -3.03 4.07
CA PRO A 91 17.48 -2.24 3.60
C PRO A 91 17.24 -1.57 2.25
N LEU A 92 16.27 -2.03 1.44
CA LEU A 92 15.81 -1.37 0.22
C LEU A 92 15.51 0.13 0.41
N HIS A 93 15.12 0.52 1.62
CA HIS A 93 14.72 1.89 1.95
C HIS A 93 15.80 2.71 2.64
N SER A 94 16.98 2.14 2.92
CA SER A 94 18.02 2.84 3.71
C SER A 94 19.45 2.59 3.27
N ASP A 95 19.73 1.46 2.61
CA ASP A 95 21.07 1.08 2.20
C ASP A 95 21.24 1.26 0.67
N PRO A 96 22.08 2.20 0.23
CA PRO A 96 22.36 2.41 -1.19
C PRO A 96 22.93 1.18 -1.89
N TRP A 97 23.78 0.39 -1.21
CA TRP A 97 24.37 -0.81 -1.79
C TRP A 97 23.28 -1.85 -2.05
N PHE A 98 22.44 -2.13 -1.05
CA PHE A 98 21.34 -3.08 -1.20
C PHE A 98 20.35 -2.65 -2.29
N ALA A 99 19.96 -1.36 -2.30
CA ALA A 99 19.04 -0.84 -3.31
C ALA A 99 19.56 -1.05 -4.74
N ARG A 100 20.85 -0.80 -4.96
CA ARG A 100 21.49 -0.95 -6.28
C ARG A 100 21.73 -2.40 -6.66
N GLU A 101 22.44 -3.14 -5.81
CA GLU A 101 22.98 -4.45 -6.17
C GLU A 101 21.92 -5.56 -6.03
N MET A 102 21.06 -5.49 -5.01
CA MET A 102 20.09 -6.55 -4.72
C MET A 102 18.70 -6.28 -5.30
N ALA A 103 18.35 -5.01 -5.49
CA ALA A 103 17.00 -4.61 -5.91
C ALA A 103 16.94 -3.83 -7.23
N GLY A 104 18.08 -3.49 -7.83
CA GLY A 104 18.15 -2.85 -9.14
C GLY A 104 17.66 -1.40 -9.19
N PHE A 105 17.55 -0.72 -8.05
CA PHE A 105 17.20 0.70 -7.98
C PHE A 105 18.46 1.56 -7.89
N PRO A 106 18.51 2.73 -8.55
CA PRO A 106 19.69 3.59 -8.52
C PRO A 106 20.01 4.16 -7.13
N LYS A 107 19.02 4.19 -6.23
CA LYS A 107 19.13 4.62 -4.83
C LYS A 107 17.98 4.03 -4.01
N PRO A 108 18.04 4.10 -2.66
CA PRO A 108 16.93 3.66 -1.82
C PRO A 108 15.61 4.36 -2.19
N ILE A 109 14.51 3.61 -2.15
CA ILE A 109 13.18 4.11 -2.51
C ILE A 109 12.34 4.40 -1.27
N MET A 110 11.35 5.28 -1.40
CA MET A 110 10.34 5.51 -0.36
C MET A 110 9.54 4.22 -0.08
N HIS A 111 9.25 3.94 1.19
CA HIS A 111 8.29 2.89 1.54
C HIS A 111 6.94 3.19 0.88
N GLY A 112 6.33 2.18 0.25
CA GLY A 112 5.00 2.33 -0.36
C GLY A 112 3.95 2.77 0.67
N LEU A 113 4.02 2.22 1.89
CA LEU A 113 3.12 2.60 2.98
C LEU A 113 3.37 4.02 3.52
N CYS A 114 4.60 4.54 3.40
CA CYS A 114 4.88 5.96 3.69
C CYS A 114 4.18 6.87 2.68
N THR A 115 4.28 6.54 1.39
CA THR A 115 3.58 7.26 0.31
C THR A 115 2.07 7.24 0.51
N TYR A 116 1.51 6.08 0.87
CA TYR A 116 0.09 5.95 1.23
C TYR A 116 -0.29 6.84 2.41
N GLY A 117 0.52 6.86 3.47
CA GLY A 117 0.31 7.72 4.64
C GLY A 117 0.30 9.21 4.31
N VAL A 118 1.25 9.67 3.49
CA VAL A 118 1.33 11.06 3.02
C VAL A 118 0.07 11.47 2.25
N ALA A 119 -0.40 10.61 1.33
CA ALA A 119 -1.62 10.86 0.59
C ALA A 119 -2.86 10.90 1.51
N ALA A 120 -3.00 9.91 2.40
CA ALA A 120 -4.12 9.81 3.34
C ALA A 120 -4.20 11.00 4.31
N ALA A 121 -3.05 11.43 4.86
CA ALA A 121 -2.98 12.56 5.78
C ALA A 121 -3.51 13.86 5.18
N ARG A 122 -3.37 14.05 3.85
CA ARG A 122 -3.88 15.25 3.18
C ARG A 122 -5.36 15.17 2.84
N TRP A 123 -5.87 13.97 2.57
CA TRP A 123 -7.28 13.71 2.29
C TRP A 123 -8.15 13.82 3.56
N LEU A 124 -7.62 13.45 4.73
CA LEU A 124 -8.36 13.46 5.99
C LEU A 124 -8.96 14.84 6.33
N PRO A 125 -8.24 15.98 6.25
CA PRO A 125 -8.82 17.29 6.52
C PRO A 125 -9.89 17.75 5.52
N SER A 126 -9.80 17.37 4.24
CA SER A 126 -10.83 17.71 3.24
C SER A 126 -12.08 16.84 3.41
N TRP A 127 -11.93 15.59 3.81
CA TRP A 127 -13.03 14.67 4.08
C TRP A 127 -13.73 14.96 5.41
N ALA A 128 -12.98 15.23 6.48
CA ALA A 128 -13.54 15.59 7.78
C ALA A 128 -14.34 16.90 7.76
N ARG A 129 -14.07 17.80 6.81
CA ARG A 129 -14.88 19.01 6.57
C ARG A 129 -16.14 18.74 5.75
N ALA A 130 -16.17 17.67 4.96
CA ALA A 130 -17.26 17.33 4.04
C ALA A 130 -18.25 16.29 4.59
N THR A 131 -17.87 15.55 5.65
CA THR A 131 -18.68 14.44 6.17
C THR A 131 -18.98 14.66 7.67
N PRO A 132 -20.25 14.82 8.10
CA PRO A 132 -20.59 14.70 9.52
C PRO A 132 -20.26 13.27 10.01
N PRO A 133 -20.04 13.08 11.32
CA PRO A 133 -19.38 11.88 11.86
C PRO A 133 -20.29 10.65 11.74
N ARG A 134 -20.26 9.95 10.59
CA ARG A 134 -20.78 8.58 10.39
C ARG A 134 -20.37 8.03 9.01
N SER A 135 -19.17 7.43 8.93
CA SER A 135 -18.81 6.29 8.05
C SER A 135 -17.27 6.14 7.96
N PRO A 136 -16.66 4.95 8.17
CA PRO A 136 -15.20 4.81 8.26
C PRO A 136 -14.55 4.01 7.11
N ARG A 137 -14.92 4.21 5.84
CA ARG A 137 -14.27 3.47 4.72
C ARG A 137 -13.37 4.37 3.86
N SER A 138 -12.05 4.13 3.97
CA SER A 138 -11.01 4.65 3.07
C SER A 138 -11.01 3.89 1.74
N PRO A 139 -10.80 4.56 0.58
CA PRO A 139 -10.63 3.88 -0.71
C PRO A 139 -9.30 3.12 -0.78
N ARG A 140 -9.36 1.91 -1.35
CA ARG A 140 -8.24 0.97 -1.46
C ARG A 140 -7.35 1.27 -2.68
N GLY A 141 -6.04 1.24 -2.46
CA GLY A 141 -5.01 0.92 -3.47
C GLY A 141 -4.59 2.06 -4.39
N SER A 142 -3.34 2.50 -4.25
CA SER A 142 -2.64 3.27 -5.29
C SER A 142 -1.35 2.53 -5.67
N PRO A 143 -1.08 2.26 -6.97
CA PRO A 143 0.08 1.47 -7.39
C PRO A 143 1.36 2.32 -7.63
N HIS A 144 1.37 3.60 -7.27
CA HIS A 144 2.46 4.49 -7.66
C HIS A 144 3.64 4.46 -6.68
N ARG A 145 4.83 4.09 -7.17
CA ARG A 145 6.11 4.32 -6.49
C ARG A 145 6.43 5.80 -6.59
N CYS A 146 6.57 6.48 -5.45
CA CYS A 146 6.95 7.87 -5.41
C CYS A 146 8.48 7.97 -5.28
N PHE A 147 9.12 8.66 -6.22
CA PHE A 147 10.53 9.04 -6.13
C PHE A 147 10.60 10.50 -5.69
N PRO A 148 11.55 10.89 -4.81
CA PRO A 148 11.76 12.30 -4.49
C PRO A 148 12.25 13.03 -5.75
N VAL A 149 11.45 13.99 -6.22
CA VAL A 149 11.77 14.88 -7.34
C VAL A 149 12.88 15.84 -6.89
N ARG A 150 14.02 15.85 -7.58
CA ARG A 150 15.06 16.88 -7.40
C ARG A 150 14.67 18.13 -8.20
N ARG A 151 14.89 19.29 -7.59
CA ARG A 151 15.03 20.56 -8.34
C ARG A 151 16.35 20.55 -9.09
#